data_AF-A0A6M7WHJ3-F1
#
_entry.id   AF-A0A6M7WHJ3-F1
#
_cell.length_a   1.000
_cell.length_b   1.000
_cell.length_c   1.000
_cell.angle_alpha   90.00
_cell.angle_beta   90.00
_cell.angle_gamma   90.00
#
_symmetry.space_group_name_H-M   'P 1'
#
loop_
_entity.id
_entity.type
_entity.pdbx_description
1 polymer ?
#
loop_
_entity_poly.entity_id
_entity_poly.type
_entity_poly.pdbx_seq_one_letter_code
_entity_poly.pdbx_strand_id
1 'polypeptide(L)'
;MLNRFVLIVVFVPLAIILIALAVANRELVAFTLDPFNPGNPKLTLTLPLFIFLFLALAIGMIVGSLATWVKQGRYRKLARQRGVEAENLRQAVSRAPSAPQRPVQGSAQGPVLPKPTT
;
A
#
# COMPACT_ATOMS: atom_id res chain seq x y z
N MET A 1 11.02 10.29 8.96
CA MET A 1 12.06 9.82 9.91
C MET A 1 11.57 8.64 10.75
N LEU A 2 10.31 8.64 11.21
CA LEU A 2 9.71 7.54 12.00
C LEU A 2 9.85 6.15 11.37
N ASN A 3 9.62 6.00 10.05
CA ASN A 3 9.76 4.69 9.37
C ASN A 3 11.17 4.11 9.48
N ARG A 4 12.21 4.96 9.45
CA ARG A 4 13.61 4.50 9.59
C ARG A 4 13.89 4.07 11.02
N PHE A 5 13.35 4.80 12.00
CA PHE A 5 13.47 4.46 13.41
C PHE A 5 12.79 3.11 13.73
N VAL A 6 11.54 2.92 13.29
CA VAL A 6 10.80 1.66 13.49
C VAL A 6 11.54 0.49 12.82
N LEU A 7 12.07 0.70 11.61
CA LEU A 7 12.86 -0.31 10.91
C LEU A 7 14.09 -0.71 11.75
N ILE A 8 14.86 0.26 12.24
CA ILE A 8 16.04 -0.03 13.08
C ILE A 8 15.64 -0.77 14.36
N VAL A 9 14.62 -0.30 15.08
CA VAL A 9 14.16 -0.89 16.35
C VAL A 9 13.66 -2.33 16.16
N VAL A 10 13.11 -2.68 15.01
CA VAL A 10 12.64 -4.05 14.74
C VAL A 10 13.76 -4.93 14.19
N PHE A 11 14.51 -4.44 13.19
CA PHE A 11 15.50 -5.26 12.49
C PHE A 11 16.79 -5.48 13.28
N VAL A 12 17.22 -4.53 14.12
CA VAL A 12 18.46 -4.69 14.89
C VAL A 12 18.32 -5.81 15.93
N PRO A 13 17.30 -5.83 16.81
CA PRO A 13 17.12 -6.95 17.75
C PRO A 13 16.90 -8.27 17.04
N LEU A 14 16.13 -8.27 15.93
CA LEU A 14 15.94 -9.46 15.12
C LEU A 14 17.28 -9.98 14.59
N ALA A 15 18.14 -9.12 14.04
CA ALA A 15 19.46 -9.50 13.57
C ALA A 15 20.35 -10.07 14.70
N ILE A 16 20.32 -9.47 15.89
CA ILE A 16 21.05 -9.99 17.06
C ILE A 16 20.60 -11.41 17.40
N ILE A 17 19.29 -11.68 17.45
CA ILE A 17 18.73 -13.01 17.72
C ILE A 17 19.17 -14.01 16.65
N LEU A 18 19.11 -13.62 15.37
CA LEU A 18 19.51 -14.47 14.26
C LEU A 18 21.01 -14.82 14.32
N ILE A 19 21.86 -13.84 14.62
CA ILE A 19 23.31 -14.05 14.79
C ILE A 19 23.58 -14.95 16.00
N ALA A 20 22.92 -14.71 17.14
CA ALA A 20 23.08 -15.53 18.33
C ALA A 20 22.68 -16.99 18.07
N LEU A 21 21.55 -17.21 17.38
CA LEU A 21 21.14 -18.55 16.94
C LEU A 21 22.17 -19.18 16.00
N ALA A 22 22.73 -18.41 15.06
CA ALA A 22 23.74 -18.90 14.13
C ALA A 22 25.04 -19.33 14.83
N VAL A 23 25.52 -18.52 15.76
CA VAL A 23 26.73 -18.82 16.53
C VAL A 23 26.51 -20.01 17.47
N ALA A 24 25.35 -20.06 18.15
CA ALA A 24 25.01 -21.15 19.04
C ALA A 24 24.78 -22.48 18.31
N ASN A 25 24.26 -22.43 17.08
CA ASN A 25 23.91 -23.61 16.28
C ASN A 25 24.77 -23.69 15.01
N ARG A 26 26.09 -23.67 15.21
CA ARG A 26 27.10 -23.83 14.13
C ARG A 26 27.31 -25.29 13.68
N GLU A 27 26.75 -26.23 14.44
CA GLU A 27 26.87 -27.66 14.17
C GLU A 27 26.23 -28.04 12.83
N LEU A 28 26.84 -29.00 12.14
CA LEU A 28 26.34 -29.51 10.87
C LEU A 28 25.14 -30.43 11.12
N VAL A 29 23.99 -30.08 10.54
CA VAL A 29 22.77 -30.88 10.63
C VAL A 29 22.38 -31.36 9.25
N ALA A 30 22.15 -32.67 9.12
CA ALA A 30 21.61 -33.26 7.91
C ALA A 30 20.13 -32.88 7.78
N PHE A 31 19.80 -32.15 6.72
CA PHE A 31 18.44 -31.76 6.39
C PHE A 31 18.03 -32.40 5.07
N THR A 32 17.05 -33.31 5.12
CA THR A 32 16.53 -34.02 3.94
C THR A 32 15.32 -33.29 3.37
N LEU A 33 15.43 -32.86 2.11
CA LEU A 33 14.40 -32.15 1.34
C LEU A 33 13.40 -33.10 0.65
N ASP A 34 13.24 -34.33 1.15
CA ASP A 34 12.36 -35.35 0.59
C ASP A 34 11.30 -35.74 1.64
N PRO A 35 10.03 -35.33 1.48
CA PRO A 35 8.97 -35.63 2.43
C PRO A 35 8.46 -37.09 2.34
N PHE A 36 8.86 -37.85 1.31
CA PHE A 36 8.38 -39.21 1.06
C PHE A 36 9.45 -40.28 1.27
N ASN A 37 10.73 -39.91 1.24
CA ASN A 37 11.85 -40.80 1.52
C ASN A 37 12.87 -40.17 2.47
N PRO A 38 12.60 -40.16 3.79
CA PRO A 38 13.54 -39.66 4.77
C PRO A 38 14.83 -40.51 4.75
N GLY A 39 15.96 -39.88 4.41
CA GLY A 39 17.27 -40.53 4.28
C GLY A 39 17.80 -40.68 2.85
N ASN A 40 17.09 -40.18 1.83
CA ASN A 40 17.62 -40.15 0.47
C ASN A 40 18.88 -39.25 0.38
N PRO A 41 20.07 -39.79 0.07
CA PRO A 41 21.32 -39.01 0.07
C PRO A 41 21.36 -37.96 -1.04
N LYS A 42 20.52 -38.08 -2.09
CA LYS A 42 20.50 -37.12 -3.20
C LYS A 42 19.83 -35.79 -2.83
N LEU A 43 18.92 -35.79 -1.85
CA LEU A 43 18.18 -34.61 -1.39
C LEU A 43 18.53 -34.23 0.05
N THR A 44 19.60 -34.80 0.61
CA THR A 44 20.06 -34.49 1.96
C THR A 44 21.20 -33.48 1.89
N LEU A 45 20.98 -32.31 2.49
CA LEU A 45 21.97 -31.24 2.60
C LEU A 45 22.44 -31.15 4.05
N THR A 46 23.74 -31.30 4.25
CA THR A 46 24.36 -31.20 5.57
C THR A 46 24.97 -29.81 5.72
N LEU A 47 24.22 -28.92 6.36
CA LEU A 47 24.58 -27.51 6.57
C LEU A 47 24.15 -27.09 7.97
N PRO A 48 24.78 -26.05 8.56
CA PRO A 48 24.28 -25.49 9.81
C PRO A 48 22.86 -24.94 9.68
N LEU A 49 22.04 -25.11 10.71
CA LEU A 49 20.61 -24.77 10.66
C LEU A 49 20.32 -23.30 10.34
N PHE A 50 21.22 -22.40 10.73
CA PHE A 50 21.05 -20.97 10.45
C PHE A 50 21.02 -20.67 8.94
N ILE A 51 21.69 -21.47 8.11
CA ILE A 51 21.69 -21.28 6.65
C ILE A 51 20.28 -21.49 6.10
N PHE A 52 19.62 -22.58 6.50
CA PHE A 52 18.23 -22.84 6.11
C PHE A 52 17.28 -21.75 6.59
N LEU A 53 17.50 -21.25 7.82
CA LEU A 53 16.69 -20.19 8.39
C LEU A 53 16.84 -18.87 7.62
N PHE A 54 18.07 -18.45 7.29
CA PHE A 54 18.30 -17.26 6.47
C PHE A 54 17.74 -17.42 5.06
N LEU A 55 17.83 -18.61 4.46
CA LEU A 55 17.27 -18.88 3.15
C LEU A 55 15.74 -18.78 3.17
N ALA A 56 15.09 -19.38 4.18
CA ALA A 56 13.65 -19.27 4.37
C ALA A 56 13.21 -17.82 4.58
N LEU A 57 13.96 -17.05 5.38
CA LEU A 57 13.72 -15.63 5.58
C LEU A 57 13.85 -14.84 4.27
N ALA A 58 14.92 -15.09 3.49
CA ALA A 58 15.15 -14.41 2.21
C ALA A 58 14.03 -14.70 1.20
N ILE A 59 13.64 -15.97 1.06
CA ILE A 59 12.51 -16.38 0.22
C ILE A 59 11.22 -15.70 0.69
N GLY A 60 10.95 -15.71 2.00
CA GLY A 60 9.81 -15.04 2.59
C GLY A 60 9.78 -13.54 2.29
N MET A 61 10.92 -12.84 2.37
CA MET A 61 11.03 -11.42 2.01
C MET A 61 10.76 -11.18 0.52
N ILE A 62 11.28 -12.02 -0.37
CA ILE A 62 11.02 -11.90 -1.82
C ILE A 62 9.53 -12.07 -2.10
N VAL A 63 8.93 -13.14 -1.58
CA VAL A 63 7.50 -13.43 -1.75
C VAL A 63 6.64 -12.32 -1.17
N GLY A 64 6.95 -11.85 0.04
CA GLY A 64 6.24 -10.75 0.70
C GLY A 64 6.36 -9.41 -0.06
N SER A 65 7.54 -9.14 -0.62
CA SER A 65 7.79 -7.95 -1.45
C SER A 65 6.99 -8.00 -2.76
N LEU A 66 6.99 -9.15 -3.43
CA LEU A 66 6.18 -9.38 -4.64
C LEU A 66 4.68 -9.23 -4.35
N ALA A 67 4.19 -9.84 -3.26
CA ALA A 67 2.79 -9.73 -2.85
C ALA A 67 2.40 -8.27 -2.56
N THR A 68 3.27 -7.52 -1.88
CA THR A 68 3.06 -6.09 -1.60
C THR A 68 3.04 -5.27 -2.89
N TRP A 69 3.94 -5.57 -3.84
CA TRP A 69 4.00 -4.88 -5.13
C TRP A 69 2.73 -5.12 -5.98
N VAL A 70 2.23 -6.36 -6.03
CA VAL A 70 0.97 -6.68 -6.71
C VAL A 70 -0.21 -5.96 -6.06
N LYS A 71 -0.29 -5.95 -4.72
CA LYS A 71 -1.33 -5.24 -3.97
C LYS A 71 -1.30 -3.74 -4.24
N GLN A 72 -0.12 -3.11 -4.20
CA GLN A 72 0.05 -1.67 -4.47
C GLN A 72 -0.14 -1.32 -5.95
N GLY A 73 0.21 -2.22 -6.87
CA GLY A 73 0.07 -2.03 -8.32
C GLY A 73 -1.38 -1.82 -8.76
N ARG A 74 -2.35 -2.45 -8.08
CA ARG A 74 -3.78 -2.25 -8.35
C ARG A 74 -4.25 -0.81 -8.03
N TYR A 75 -3.70 -0.18 -7.00
CA TYR A 75 -4.03 1.20 -6.62
C TYR A 75 -3.47 2.24 -7.60
N ARG A 76 -2.35 1.93 -8.30
CA ARG A 76 -1.83 2.82 -9.36
C ARG A 76 -2.79 2.98 -10.53
N LYS A 77 -3.57 1.94 -10.88
CA LYS A 77 -4.61 2.03 -11.92
C LYS A 77 -5.83 2.84 -11.43
N LEU A 78 -6.27 2.62 -10.20
CA LEU A 78 -7.38 3.40 -9.62
C LEU A 78 -7.04 4.89 -9.47
N ALA A 79 -5.82 5.23 -9.07
CA ALA A 79 -5.41 6.62 -8.93
C ALA A 79 -5.48 7.39 -10.27
N ARG A 80 -5.16 6.72 -11.39
CA ARG A 80 -5.30 7.32 -12.74
C ARG A 80 -6.76 7.54 -13.12
N GLN A 81 -7.63 6.57 -12.86
CA GLN A 81 -9.07 6.69 -13.18
C GLN A 81 -9.74 7.78 -12.34
N ARG A 82 -9.44 7.85 -11.04
CA ARG A 82 -9.95 8.89 -10.14
C ARG A 82 -9.43 10.29 -10.49
N GLY A 83 -8.20 10.40 -10.99
CA GLY A 83 -7.66 11.67 -11.49
C GLY A 83 -8.44 12.19 -12.70
N VAL A 84 -8.78 11.33 -13.65
CA VAL A 84 -9.57 11.69 -14.85
C VAL A 84 -11.00 12.08 -14.47
N GLU A 85 -11.65 11.34 -13.56
CA GLU A 85 -12.98 11.67 -13.06
C GLU A 85 -12.99 13.02 -12.32
N ALA A 86 -12.00 13.29 -11.47
CA ALA A 86 -11.88 14.56 -10.76
C ALA A 86 -11.63 15.74 -11.71
N GLU A 87 -10.82 15.54 -12.75
CA GLU A 87 -10.56 16.56 -13.78
C GLU A 87 -11.82 16.83 -14.61
N ASN A 88 -12.54 15.80 -15.02
CA ASN A 88 -13.80 15.95 -15.75
C ASN A 88 -14.86 16.68 -14.91
N LEU A 89 -14.95 16.40 -13.61
CA LEU A 89 -15.85 17.11 -12.70
C LEU A 89 -15.43 18.58 -12.54
N ARG A 90 -14.13 18.87 -12.42
CA ARG A 90 -13.61 20.26 -12.37
C ARG A 90 -13.93 21.03 -13.66
N GLN A 91 -13.77 20.39 -14.81
CA GLN A 91 -14.10 20.99 -16.10
C GLN A 91 -15.61 21.21 -16.28
N ALA A 92 -16.45 20.29 -15.80
CA ALA A 92 -17.90 20.46 -15.83
C ALA A 92 -18.37 21.62 -14.95
N VAL A 93 -17.79 21.80 -13.76
CA VAL A 93 -18.06 22.95 -12.89
C VAL A 93 -17.56 24.26 -13.51
N SER A 94 -16.41 24.23 -14.19
CA SER A 94 -15.84 25.41 -14.86
C SER A 94 -16.56 25.79 -16.16
N ARG A 95 -17.18 24.81 -16.84
CA ARG A 95 -17.99 25.01 -18.05
C ARG A 95 -19.46 25.30 -17.76
N ALA A 96 -19.93 25.12 -16.52
CA ALA A 96 -21.28 25.53 -16.15
C ALA A 96 -21.42 27.02 -16.49
N PRO A 97 -22.24 27.38 -17.49
CA PRO A 97 -22.40 28.76 -17.88
C PRO A 97 -22.93 29.52 -16.66
N SER A 98 -22.35 30.68 -16.38
CA SER A 98 -22.95 31.66 -15.48
C SER A 98 -24.43 31.73 -15.83
N ALA A 99 -25.30 31.38 -14.88
CA ALA A 99 -26.74 31.36 -15.10
C ALA A 99 -27.13 32.65 -15.85
N PRO A 100 -27.91 32.58 -16.95
CA PRO A 100 -28.23 33.76 -17.73
C PRO A 100 -28.76 34.82 -16.79
N GLN A 101 -28.05 35.94 -16.66
CA GLN A 101 -28.59 37.14 -16.05
C GLN A 101 -29.81 37.48 -16.89
N ARG A 102 -30.99 37.10 -16.38
CA ARG A 102 -32.27 37.43 -16.99
C ARG A 102 -32.27 38.94 -17.18
N PRO A 103 -32.35 39.46 -18.42
CA PRO A 103 -32.51 40.89 -18.61
C PRO A 103 -33.84 41.25 -17.95
N VAL A 104 -33.78 42.06 -16.89
CA VAL A 104 -34.98 42.64 -16.29
C VAL A 104 -35.47 43.70 -17.27
N GLN A 105 -36.25 43.30 -18.27
CA GLN A 105 -36.98 44.21 -19.15
C GLN A 105 -38.43 43.77 -19.27
N GLY A 106 -39.33 44.69 -18.90
CA GLY A 106 -40.72 44.70 -19.36
C GLY A 106 -41.79 44.43 -18.30
N SER A 107 -42.25 45.51 -17.65
CA SER A 107 -43.67 45.81 -17.39
C SER A 107 -44.62 44.69 -16.90
N ALA A 108 -45.00 44.76 -15.62
CA ALA A 108 -46.37 44.54 -15.16
C ALA A 108 -46.55 45.07 -13.73
N GLN A 109 -47.66 45.76 -13.52
CA GLN A 109 -48.10 46.38 -12.26
C GLN A 109 -48.21 45.37 -11.11
N GLY A 110 -47.83 45.80 -9.90
CA GLY A 110 -48.05 45.13 -8.61
C GLY A 110 -48.13 46.18 -7.49
N PRO A 111 -48.84 45.92 -6.38
CA PRO A 111 -49.69 46.91 -5.70
C PRO A 111 -48.90 48.04 -5.01
N VAL A 112 -49.36 49.28 -5.18
CA VAL A 112 -48.85 50.46 -4.48
C VAL A 112 -49.10 50.28 -2.97
N LEU A 113 -48.02 50.21 -2.20
CA LEU A 113 -48.07 50.19 -0.73
C LEU A 113 -48.48 51.60 -0.23
N PRO A 114 -49.53 51.75 0.59
CA PRO A 114 -49.84 53.05 1.19
C PRO A 114 -48.79 53.39 2.25
N LYS A 115 -48.35 54.65 2.20
CA LYS A 115 -47.41 55.26 3.16
C LYS A 115 -48.10 55.43 4.52
N PRO A 116 -47.44 55.08 5.64
CA PRO A 116 -48.02 55.28 6.95
C PRO A 116 -48.01 56.78 7.29
N THR A 117 -49.20 57.35 7.43
CA THR A 117 -49.43 58.55 8.23
C THR A 117 -49.68 58.11 9.67
N THR A 118 -48.72 58.36 10.55
CA THR A 118 -48.86 59.05 11.85
C THR A 118 -47.46 59.25 12.41
#